data_AF-A0A416V1Z6-F1
#
_entry.id   AF-A0A416V1Z6-F1
#
_cell.length_a   1.000
_cell.length_b   1.000
_cell.length_c   1.000
_cell.angle_alpha   90.00
_cell.angle_beta   90.00
_cell.angle_gamma   90.00
#
_symmetry.space_group_name_H-M   'P 1'
#
loop_
_entity.id
_entity.type
_entity.pdbx_description
1 polymer ?
#
loop_
_entity_poly.entity_id
_entity_poly.type
_entity_poly.pdbx_seq_one_letter_code
_entity_poly.pdbx_strand_id
1 'polypeptide(L)'
;MNSTYFPCAEKYILGSTHTQGTYKKNFYTYDPNFNGASGLVFATIDTNNDYSPLLAETYNWQEKNTTAYCIENTMDAQDQLFGNATRLVIKATYFPQGFNTDGDWFNYAGKNYNGLEELKEAYNEAGDDSNLKKACDKMFDKIKAYPGSNISVSKFSDLTEGDLNGIPNGGQVIKDGKDDVIRWYQEGLCYYYYMIRHDNTLNDEMVFGKYGVVRNNWYSLTLNSVGGPGSPWYPEANNPGPGDPDPKDPIDEAAGYLGITVSVAPWIVWENEIDI
;
A
#
# COMPACT_ATOMS: atom_id res chain seq x y z
N MET A 1 -2.07 27.39 23.37
CA MET A 1 -0.73 27.20 23.98
C MET A 1 -0.85 26.04 24.94
N ASN A 2 -0.26 24.89 24.62
CA ASN A 2 -0.20 23.77 25.56
C ASN A 2 0.87 24.11 26.60
N SER A 3 0.47 24.34 27.85
CA SER A 3 1.31 24.94 28.92
C SER A 3 2.06 23.91 29.77
N THR A 4 2.08 22.65 29.35
CA THR A 4 2.76 21.56 30.07
C THR A 4 3.62 20.81 29.08
N TYR A 5 4.94 21.01 29.16
CA TYR A 5 5.92 20.22 28.42
C TYR A 5 6.28 19.00 29.25
N PHE A 6 6.02 17.82 28.70
CA PHE A 6 6.41 16.56 29.29
C PHE A 6 7.78 16.16 28.72
N PRO A 7 8.81 15.99 29.57
CA PRO A 7 10.18 15.78 29.12
C PRO A 7 10.42 14.40 28.50
N CYS A 8 9.47 13.48 28.61
CA CYS A 8 9.55 12.16 28.03
C CYS A 8 8.18 11.67 27.57
N ALA A 9 8.20 10.78 26.59
CA ALA A 9 7.02 10.03 26.16
C ALA A 9 6.68 8.93 27.17
N GLU A 10 5.39 8.69 27.38
CA GLU A 10 4.90 7.64 28.25
C GLU A 10 4.89 6.29 27.52
N LYS A 11 5.21 5.22 28.24
CA LYS A 11 5.17 3.85 27.70
C LYS A 11 3.94 3.14 28.22
N TYR A 12 3.01 2.84 27.32
CA TYR A 12 1.82 2.07 27.64
C TYR A 12 2.11 0.59 27.43
N ILE A 13 2.08 -0.19 28.52
CA ILE A 13 2.39 -1.63 28.49
C ILE A 13 1.22 -2.39 27.85
N LEU A 14 1.51 -3.18 26.82
CA LEU A 14 0.52 -3.98 26.11
C LEU A 14 0.47 -5.45 26.58
N GLY A 15 -0.46 -6.20 26.00
CA GLY A 15 -0.75 -7.58 26.35
C GLY A 15 0.28 -8.59 25.83
N SER A 16 0.87 -8.33 24.66
CA SER A 16 1.86 -9.23 24.07
C SER A 16 3.15 -9.32 24.91
N THR A 17 3.73 -10.53 24.98
CA THR A 17 4.91 -10.84 25.79
C THR A 17 6.07 -11.29 24.90
N HIS A 18 7.29 -10.96 25.31
CA HIS A 18 8.51 -11.41 24.63
C HIS A 18 9.18 -12.51 25.44
N THR A 19 9.65 -13.56 24.76
CA THR A 19 10.38 -14.68 25.37
C THR A 19 11.86 -14.37 25.65
N GLN A 20 12.42 -13.30 25.05
CA GLN A 20 13.82 -12.86 25.21
C GLN A 20 13.92 -11.33 25.20
N GLY A 21 14.92 -10.76 25.90
CA GLY A 21 15.20 -9.32 25.98
C GLY A 21 14.86 -8.66 27.33
N THR A 22 15.25 -7.39 27.50
CA THR A 22 15.06 -6.61 28.75
C THR A 22 13.57 -6.31 29.05
N TYR A 23 12.74 -6.21 28.01
CA TYR A 23 11.31 -5.95 28.13
C TYR A 23 10.51 -7.26 28.08
N LYS A 24 9.83 -7.60 29.19
CA LYS A 24 8.97 -8.80 29.28
C LYS A 24 7.64 -8.66 28.54
N LYS A 25 7.23 -7.42 28.24
CA LYS A 25 5.99 -7.07 27.57
C LYS A 25 6.26 -6.03 26.49
N ASN A 26 5.45 -6.09 25.44
CA ASN A 26 5.43 -5.07 24.41
C ASN A 26 4.91 -3.75 24.98
N PHE A 27 5.25 -2.64 24.35
CA PHE A 27 4.82 -1.32 24.79
C PHE A 27 4.59 -0.40 23.60
N TYR A 28 3.59 0.46 23.72
CA TYR A 28 3.34 1.52 22.77
C TYR A 28 3.77 2.86 23.34
N THR A 29 4.31 3.74 22.50
CA THR A 29 4.67 5.09 22.92
C THR A 29 3.45 5.99 22.83
N TYR A 30 3.12 6.66 23.93
CA TYR A 30 2.22 7.81 23.93
C TYR A 30 3.07 9.07 24.11
N ASP A 31 2.97 10.04 23.19
CA ASP A 31 3.58 11.35 23.38
C ASP A 31 2.54 12.30 24.00
N PRO A 32 2.60 12.59 25.31
CA PRO A 32 1.66 13.49 25.97
C PRO A 32 1.78 14.95 25.50
N ASN A 33 2.82 15.30 24.74
CA ASN A 33 2.94 16.61 24.10
C ASN A 33 2.17 16.69 22.77
N PHE A 34 1.76 15.55 22.21
CA PHE A 34 0.99 15.47 20.97
C PHE A 34 -0.51 15.50 21.30
N ASN A 35 -1.23 16.53 20.84
CA ASN A 35 -2.67 16.70 21.06
C ASN A 35 -3.40 16.80 19.72
N GLY A 36 -3.22 15.77 18.89
CA GLY A 36 -3.75 15.70 17.52
C GLY A 36 -3.05 16.62 16.52
N ALA A 37 -3.51 16.58 15.26
CA ALA A 37 -2.94 17.32 14.15
C ALA A 37 -3.23 18.83 14.22
N SER A 38 -2.52 19.54 15.10
CA SER A 38 -2.21 20.97 14.95
C SER A 38 -0.72 21.16 14.62
N GLY A 39 -0.14 20.20 13.90
CA GLY A 39 1.24 20.17 13.42
C GLY A 39 1.32 19.42 12.09
N LEU A 40 2.27 19.83 11.23
CA LEU A 40 2.56 19.35 9.86
C LEU A 40 1.49 18.44 9.24
N VAL A 41 0.36 19.04 8.82
CA VAL A 41 -0.62 18.41 7.92
C VAL A 41 0.02 18.28 6.56
N PHE A 42 0.63 17.11 6.30
CA PHE A 42 1.66 16.93 5.28
C PHE A 42 2.84 17.88 5.56
N ALA A 43 4.07 17.37 5.57
CA ALA A 43 5.20 18.30 5.56
C ALA A 43 5.15 19.06 4.23
N THR A 44 4.56 20.27 4.21
CA THR A 44 5.06 21.33 3.34
C THR A 44 6.47 21.57 3.85
N ILE A 45 7.42 20.87 3.22
CA ILE A 45 8.84 20.99 3.47
C ILE A 45 9.20 22.48 3.31
N ASP A 46 10.02 22.96 4.25
CA ASP A 46 10.66 24.26 4.22
C ASP A 46 11.14 24.59 2.80
N THR A 47 10.57 25.65 2.21
CA THR A 47 10.82 26.01 0.81
C THR A 47 12.18 26.66 0.59
N ASN A 48 13.00 26.87 1.63
CA ASN A 48 14.18 27.76 1.56
C ASN A 48 15.49 27.17 2.10
N ASN A 49 15.80 25.94 1.68
CA ASN A 49 17.13 25.30 1.67
C ASN A 49 17.61 24.55 2.93
N ASP A 50 17.38 23.24 2.81
CA ASP A 50 18.40 22.18 2.84
C ASP A 50 18.80 21.60 4.20
N TYR A 51 17.83 20.88 4.77
CA TYR A 51 18.07 19.64 5.52
C TYR A 51 17.40 18.48 4.77
N SER A 52 17.65 18.38 3.48
CA SER A 52 17.21 17.22 2.71
C SER A 52 17.82 15.99 3.37
N PRO A 53 17.04 14.96 3.80
CA PRO A 53 17.66 13.71 4.16
C PRO A 53 18.50 13.29 2.96
N LEU A 54 19.80 13.10 3.18
CA LEU A 54 20.65 12.36 2.25
C LEU A 54 20.08 10.94 2.23
N LEU A 55 19.10 10.72 1.36
CA LEU A 55 18.59 9.41 1.05
C LEU A 55 19.75 8.68 0.37
N ALA A 56 20.25 7.65 1.04
CA ALA A 56 21.49 6.98 0.65
C ALA A 56 21.43 6.36 -0.75
N GLU A 57 20.26 6.22 -1.38
CA GLU A 57 20.08 5.77 -2.75
C GLU A 57 18.62 6.01 -3.19
N THR A 58 18.35 5.96 -4.50
CA THR A 58 16.99 5.81 -5.03
C THR A 58 16.36 4.56 -4.44
N TYR A 59 15.20 4.69 -3.76
CA TYR A 59 14.45 3.54 -3.27
C TYR A 59 14.00 2.66 -4.43
N ASN A 60 14.81 1.66 -4.77
CA ASN A 60 14.39 0.54 -5.60
C ASN A 60 13.59 -0.45 -4.75
N TRP A 61 12.74 -1.23 -5.42
CA TRP A 61 12.06 -2.37 -4.79
C TRP A 61 13.10 -3.25 -4.11
N GLN A 62 12.87 -3.49 -2.82
CA GLN A 62 13.73 -4.35 -2.03
C GLN A 62 13.40 -5.81 -2.33
N GLU A 63 14.44 -6.65 -2.41
CA GLU A 63 14.27 -8.10 -2.55
C GLU A 63 13.60 -8.69 -1.31
N LYS A 64 12.92 -9.83 -1.47
CA LYS A 64 12.38 -10.54 -0.29
C LYS A 64 13.50 -10.88 0.70
N ASN A 65 13.18 -10.88 1.99
CA ASN A 65 14.10 -11.14 3.11
C ASN A 65 15.20 -10.08 3.35
N THR A 66 15.13 -8.91 2.71
CA THR A 66 15.95 -7.76 3.12
C THR A 66 15.31 -7.04 4.30
N THR A 67 16.15 -6.53 5.21
CA THR A 67 15.69 -5.70 6.32
C THR A 67 15.52 -4.26 5.85
N ALA A 68 14.38 -3.65 6.17
CA ALA A 68 14.11 -2.24 5.95
C ALA A 68 13.96 -1.50 7.28
N TYR A 69 14.30 -0.22 7.29
CA TYR A 69 14.20 0.65 8.47
C TYR A 69 13.23 1.79 8.18
N CYS A 70 12.47 2.18 9.19
CA CYS A 70 11.65 3.38 9.17
C CYS A 70 11.69 4.05 10.55
N ILE A 71 11.38 5.34 10.58
CA ILE A 71 11.21 6.07 11.84
C ILE A 71 9.99 5.55 12.60
N GLU A 72 9.99 5.73 13.91
CA GLU A 72 8.82 5.49 14.74
C GLU A 72 7.62 6.31 14.23
N ASN A 73 6.47 5.66 14.16
CA ASN A 73 5.20 6.22 13.73
C ASN A 73 4.09 5.58 14.57
N THR A 74 3.59 6.35 15.54
CA THR A 74 2.57 5.95 16.51
C THR A 74 1.39 6.90 16.47
N MET A 75 0.20 6.40 16.81
CA MET A 75 -1.04 7.15 16.70
C MET A 75 -1.96 6.90 17.90
N ASP A 76 -2.80 7.87 18.22
CA ASP A 76 -3.93 7.64 19.14
C ASP A 76 -4.95 6.67 18.53
N ALA A 77 -5.79 6.09 19.38
CA ALA A 77 -6.81 5.11 18.98
C ALA A 77 -7.65 5.58 17.77
N GLN A 78 -8.15 6.81 17.84
CA GLN A 78 -8.96 7.44 16.79
C GLN A 78 -8.18 7.80 15.51
N ASP A 79 -6.84 7.88 15.60
CA ASP A 79 -5.95 8.31 14.51
C ASP A 79 -5.28 7.12 13.80
N GLN A 80 -5.68 5.89 14.11
CA GLN A 80 -5.32 4.67 13.37
C GLN A 80 -6.05 4.61 12.02
N LEU A 81 -5.82 5.63 11.19
CA LEU A 81 -6.39 5.82 9.87
C LEU A 81 -5.42 5.34 8.78
N PHE A 82 -5.96 4.93 7.64
CA PHE A 82 -5.17 4.37 6.53
C PHE A 82 -4.04 5.29 6.06
N GLY A 83 -4.26 6.61 6.04
CA GLY A 83 -3.28 7.61 5.62
C GLY A 83 -2.14 7.82 6.62
N ASN A 84 -2.36 7.50 7.90
CA ASN A 84 -1.41 7.80 8.99
C ASN A 84 -0.44 6.65 9.28
N ALA A 85 -0.81 5.41 8.94
CA ALA A 85 -0.02 4.23 9.31
C ALA A 85 1.13 3.92 8.35
N THR A 86 2.25 3.49 8.95
CA THR A 86 3.35 2.85 8.22
C THR A 86 2.86 1.51 7.65
N ARG A 87 3.11 1.31 6.35
CA ARG A 87 2.67 0.13 5.61
C ARG A 87 3.84 -0.55 4.91
N LEU A 88 3.76 -1.88 4.81
CA LEU A 88 4.54 -2.65 3.84
C LEU A 88 3.78 -2.67 2.52
N VAL A 89 4.42 -2.34 1.40
CA VAL A 89 3.87 -2.58 0.06
C VAL A 89 4.61 -3.76 -0.57
N ILE A 90 3.85 -4.72 -1.09
CA ILE A 90 4.36 -5.94 -1.72
C ILE A 90 4.02 -5.86 -3.20
N LYS A 91 5.05 -5.86 -4.05
CA LYS A 91 4.92 -6.05 -5.49
C LYS A 91 4.92 -7.55 -5.80
N ALA A 92 3.97 -8.02 -6.59
CA ALA A 92 3.83 -9.42 -6.93
C ALA A 92 3.34 -9.61 -8.37
N THR A 93 3.44 -10.85 -8.83
CA THR A 93 2.82 -11.33 -10.07
C THR A 93 1.69 -12.29 -9.68
N TYR A 94 0.49 -12.04 -10.17
CA TYR A 94 -0.70 -12.83 -9.89
C TYR A 94 -1.44 -13.14 -11.20
N PHE A 95 -1.80 -14.41 -11.38
CA PHE A 95 -2.67 -14.87 -12.46
C PHE A 95 -3.84 -15.64 -11.87
N PRO A 96 -5.10 -15.33 -12.25
CA PRO A 96 -6.25 -16.11 -11.82
C PRO A 96 -6.13 -17.59 -12.20
N GLN A 97 -6.76 -18.48 -11.43
CA GLN A 97 -6.74 -19.90 -11.75
C GLN A 97 -7.34 -20.16 -13.13
N GLY A 98 -6.61 -20.91 -13.97
CA GLY A 98 -7.03 -21.25 -15.33
C GLY A 98 -6.68 -20.20 -16.39
N PHE A 99 -6.04 -19.09 -16.00
CA PHE A 99 -5.54 -18.08 -16.93
C PHE A 99 -4.14 -18.47 -17.42
N ASN A 100 -3.70 -17.82 -18.48
CA ASN A 100 -2.31 -17.88 -18.90
C ASN A 100 -1.42 -17.32 -17.78
N THR A 101 -0.21 -17.87 -17.64
CA THR A 101 0.76 -17.45 -16.62
C THR A 101 1.77 -16.45 -17.15
N ASP A 102 1.51 -15.92 -18.33
CA ASP A 102 2.28 -14.97 -19.09
C ASP A 102 1.33 -13.98 -19.77
N GLY A 103 1.85 -12.78 -20.05
CA GLY A 103 1.08 -11.69 -20.64
C GLY A 103 0.10 -11.03 -19.67
N ASP A 104 -0.80 -10.25 -20.26
CA ASP A 104 -1.70 -9.37 -19.52
C ASP A 104 -3.03 -10.05 -19.21
N TRP A 105 -3.64 -9.67 -18.10
CA TRP A 105 -5.05 -9.98 -17.86
C TRP A 105 -5.79 -8.77 -17.31
N PHE A 106 -7.11 -8.78 -17.45
CA PHE A 106 -7.95 -7.63 -17.15
C PHE A 106 -9.08 -8.00 -16.19
N ASN A 107 -9.52 -7.04 -15.39
CA ASN A 107 -10.74 -7.16 -14.59
C ASN A 107 -11.62 -5.93 -14.77
N TYR A 108 -12.92 -6.16 -14.83
CA TYR A 108 -13.92 -5.11 -14.74
C TYR A 108 -15.11 -5.58 -13.91
N ALA A 109 -15.48 -4.81 -12.89
CA ALA A 109 -16.62 -5.08 -12.00
C ALA A 109 -16.66 -6.54 -11.48
N GLY A 110 -15.49 -7.11 -11.13
CA GLY A 110 -15.38 -8.47 -10.61
C GLY A 110 -15.33 -9.58 -11.66
N LYS A 111 -15.50 -9.28 -12.95
CA LYS A 111 -15.29 -10.24 -14.05
C LYS A 111 -13.85 -10.15 -14.56
N ASN A 112 -13.16 -11.28 -14.62
CA ASN A 112 -11.82 -11.40 -15.17
C ASN A 112 -11.86 -11.75 -16.66
N TYR A 113 -10.86 -11.28 -17.42
CA TYR A 113 -10.65 -11.56 -18.84
C TYR A 113 -9.20 -12.00 -19.04
N ASN A 114 -9.00 -13.18 -19.62
CA ASN A 114 -7.70 -13.79 -19.87
C ASN A 114 -7.07 -13.23 -21.14
N GLY A 115 -6.62 -11.98 -21.05
CA GLY A 115 -5.99 -11.26 -22.16
C GLY A 115 -6.91 -10.25 -22.85
N LEU A 116 -6.31 -9.51 -23.79
CA LEU A 116 -6.98 -8.43 -24.51
C LEU A 116 -8.09 -8.97 -25.42
N GLU A 117 -7.92 -10.15 -25.99
CA GLU A 117 -8.91 -10.76 -26.90
C GLU A 117 -10.25 -10.99 -26.20
N GLU A 118 -10.27 -11.63 -25.03
CA GLU A 118 -11.51 -11.86 -24.26
C GLU A 118 -12.17 -10.54 -23.82
N LEU A 119 -11.37 -9.53 -23.46
CA LEU A 119 -11.89 -8.21 -23.10
C LEU A 119 -12.54 -7.53 -24.32
N LYS A 120 -11.94 -7.66 -25.51
CA LYS A 120 -12.49 -7.13 -26.76
C LYS A 120 -13.76 -7.85 -27.19
N GLU A 121 -13.85 -9.16 -27.02
CA GLU A 121 -15.08 -9.92 -27.27
C GLU A 121 -16.22 -9.40 -26.39
N ALA A 122 -15.97 -9.27 -25.08
CA ALA A 122 -16.97 -8.73 -24.15
C ALA A 122 -17.34 -7.27 -24.47
N TYR A 123 -16.37 -6.45 -24.89
CA TYR A 123 -16.62 -5.09 -25.35
C TYR A 123 -17.53 -5.06 -26.58
N ASN A 124 -17.30 -5.94 -27.57
CA ASN A 124 -18.08 -5.98 -28.81
C ASN A 124 -19.52 -6.48 -28.59
N GLU A 125 -19.72 -7.40 -27.64
CA GLU A 125 -21.04 -7.92 -27.25
C GLU A 125 -21.85 -6.95 -26.39
N ALA A 126 -21.19 -6.07 -25.65
CA ALA A 126 -21.85 -5.15 -24.74
C ALA A 126 -22.63 -4.05 -25.49
N GLY A 127 -23.77 -3.63 -24.91
CA GLY A 127 -24.55 -2.51 -25.43
C GLY A 127 -23.75 -1.20 -25.39
N ASP A 128 -24.03 -0.28 -26.33
CA ASP A 128 -23.28 0.97 -26.51
C ASP A 128 -23.21 1.84 -25.24
N ASP A 129 -24.26 1.84 -24.42
CA ASP A 129 -24.29 2.60 -23.16
C ASP A 129 -23.77 1.84 -21.92
N SER A 130 -23.25 0.62 -22.11
CA SER A 130 -22.78 -0.21 -20.99
C SER A 130 -21.58 0.42 -20.28
N ASN A 131 -21.49 0.17 -18.96
CA ASN A 131 -20.36 0.66 -18.17
C ASN A 131 -19.03 0.01 -18.61
N LEU A 132 -19.06 -1.25 -19.11
CA LEU A 132 -17.89 -1.91 -19.67
C LEU A 132 -17.35 -1.17 -20.90
N LYS A 133 -18.20 -0.82 -21.87
CA LYS A 133 -17.75 -0.06 -23.05
C LYS A 133 -17.14 1.27 -22.67
N LYS A 134 -17.82 2.04 -21.82
CA LYS A 134 -17.31 3.33 -21.31
C LYS A 134 -15.96 3.18 -20.61
N ALA A 135 -15.77 2.12 -19.82
CA ALA A 135 -14.50 1.86 -19.15
C ALA A 135 -13.38 1.48 -20.13
N CYS A 136 -13.68 0.66 -21.15
CA CYS A 136 -12.73 0.31 -22.22
C CYS A 136 -12.37 1.52 -23.09
N ASP A 137 -13.34 2.38 -23.42
CA ASP A 137 -13.10 3.60 -24.18
C ASP A 137 -12.25 4.60 -23.38
N LYS A 138 -12.52 4.74 -22.07
CA LYS A 138 -11.69 5.54 -21.17
C LYS A 138 -10.26 4.99 -21.04
N MET A 139 -10.12 3.66 -20.95
CA MET A 139 -8.82 2.99 -21.01
C MET A 139 -8.10 3.34 -22.32
N PHE A 140 -8.76 3.20 -23.47
CA PHE A 140 -8.23 3.52 -24.79
C PHE A 140 -7.74 4.97 -24.88
N ASP A 141 -8.54 5.93 -24.45
CA ASP A 141 -8.18 7.34 -24.46
C ASP A 141 -6.94 7.61 -23.61
N LYS A 142 -6.85 7.02 -22.42
CA LYS A 142 -5.69 7.17 -21.51
C LYS A 142 -4.41 6.57 -22.10
N ILE A 143 -4.46 5.35 -22.65
CA ILE A 143 -3.26 4.72 -23.22
C ILE A 143 -2.82 5.40 -24.52
N LYS A 144 -3.75 5.98 -25.29
CA LYS A 144 -3.43 6.76 -26.49
C LYS A 144 -2.84 8.12 -26.16
N ALA A 145 -3.30 8.75 -25.07
CA ALA A 145 -2.75 10.01 -24.56
C ALA A 145 -1.41 9.85 -23.81
N TYR A 146 -1.01 8.62 -23.48
CA TYR A 146 0.23 8.36 -22.75
C TYR A 146 1.45 8.85 -23.54
N PRO A 147 2.38 9.62 -22.93
CA PRO A 147 3.58 10.09 -23.61
C PRO A 147 4.43 8.93 -24.14
N GLY A 148 4.68 8.91 -25.45
CA GLY A 148 5.43 7.83 -26.12
C GLY A 148 4.57 6.66 -26.62
N SER A 149 3.24 6.74 -26.46
CA SER A 149 2.30 5.82 -27.10
C SER A 149 2.40 5.88 -28.63
N ASN A 150 2.47 4.71 -29.28
CA ASN A 150 2.48 4.56 -30.74
C ASN A 150 1.18 3.99 -31.28
N ILE A 151 0.10 4.06 -30.49
CA ILE A 151 -1.21 3.51 -30.83
C ILE A 151 -1.83 4.30 -31.98
N SER A 152 -1.90 3.69 -33.15
CA SER A 152 -2.38 4.32 -34.39
C SER A 152 -3.86 4.02 -34.70
N VAL A 153 -4.43 2.99 -34.07
CA VAL A 153 -5.84 2.62 -34.26
C VAL A 153 -6.79 3.69 -33.69
N SER A 154 -8.04 3.69 -34.16
CA SER A 154 -9.02 4.74 -33.88
C SER A 154 -10.03 4.40 -32.78
N LYS A 155 -10.15 3.13 -32.40
CA LYS A 155 -11.12 2.64 -31.40
C LYS A 155 -10.54 1.47 -30.61
N PHE A 156 -11.07 1.25 -29.41
CA PHE A 156 -10.67 0.17 -28.51
C PHE A 156 -10.73 -1.22 -29.18
N SER A 157 -11.78 -1.50 -29.96
CA SER A 157 -11.97 -2.81 -30.60
C SER A 157 -10.94 -3.16 -31.68
N ASP A 158 -10.10 -2.22 -32.08
CA ASP A 158 -9.01 -2.47 -33.03
C ASP A 158 -7.65 -2.68 -32.34
N LEU A 159 -7.55 -2.51 -31.02
CA LEU A 159 -6.31 -2.71 -30.27
C LEU A 159 -5.77 -4.13 -30.43
N THR A 160 -4.45 -4.25 -30.49
CA THR A 160 -3.69 -5.50 -30.44
C THR A 160 -2.81 -5.53 -29.19
N GLU A 161 -2.31 -6.70 -28.81
CA GLU A 161 -1.35 -6.80 -27.70
C GLU A 161 -0.08 -5.97 -27.97
N GLY A 162 0.34 -5.89 -29.25
CA GLY A 162 1.47 -5.06 -29.66
C GLY A 162 1.28 -3.57 -29.39
N ASP A 163 0.04 -3.07 -29.43
CA ASP A 163 -0.29 -1.67 -29.10
C ASP A 163 -0.09 -1.39 -27.60
N LEU A 164 -0.27 -2.41 -26.74
CA LEU A 164 -0.14 -2.29 -25.29
C LEU A 164 1.31 -2.33 -24.81
N ASN A 165 2.21 -2.98 -25.56
CA ASN A 165 3.65 -3.12 -25.20
C ASN A 165 4.36 -1.78 -25.01
N GLY A 166 3.88 -0.71 -25.66
CA GLY A 166 4.43 0.65 -25.53
C GLY A 166 4.05 1.38 -24.24
N ILE A 167 3.17 0.79 -23.42
CA ILE A 167 2.60 1.45 -22.24
C ILE A 167 3.14 0.75 -20.98
N PRO A 168 4.15 1.32 -20.29
CA PRO A 168 4.66 0.73 -19.07
C PRO A 168 3.71 1.00 -17.89
N ASN A 169 3.56 0.00 -17.02
CA ASN A 169 2.72 0.07 -15.82
C ASN A 169 1.27 0.46 -16.14
N GLY A 170 0.68 -0.25 -17.11
CA GLY A 170 -0.60 0.07 -17.71
C GLY A 170 -1.74 0.31 -16.70
N GLY A 171 -1.82 -0.51 -15.65
CA GLY A 171 -2.78 -0.33 -14.56
C GLY A 171 -2.70 1.04 -13.86
N GLN A 172 -1.48 1.56 -13.63
CA GLN A 172 -1.27 2.90 -13.08
C GLN A 172 -1.65 3.99 -14.08
N VAL A 173 -1.32 3.81 -15.36
CA VAL A 173 -1.62 4.80 -16.42
C VAL A 173 -3.13 5.03 -16.54
N ILE A 174 -3.90 3.95 -16.47
CA ILE A 174 -5.36 4.01 -16.65
C ILE A 174 -6.13 4.32 -15.36
N LYS A 175 -5.46 4.30 -14.20
CA LYS A 175 -6.04 4.69 -12.90
C LYS A 175 -6.68 6.07 -13.00
N ASP A 176 -7.88 6.24 -12.43
CA ASP A 176 -8.58 7.53 -12.45
C ASP A 176 -9.28 7.83 -11.12
N GLY A 177 -8.49 7.99 -10.07
CA GLY A 177 -9.02 8.18 -8.72
C GLY A 177 -9.95 7.03 -8.33
N LYS A 178 -11.16 7.35 -7.86
CA LYS A 178 -12.16 6.36 -7.43
C LYS A 178 -13.13 5.92 -8.53
N ASP A 179 -13.02 6.46 -9.74
CA ASP A 179 -13.94 6.13 -10.83
C ASP A 179 -13.75 4.69 -11.30
N ASP A 180 -14.81 4.01 -11.71
CA ASP A 180 -14.69 2.67 -12.30
C ASP A 180 -13.80 2.70 -13.55
N VAL A 181 -12.78 1.84 -13.56
CA VAL A 181 -11.84 1.66 -14.68
C VAL A 181 -11.63 0.18 -14.95
N ILE A 182 -11.14 -0.13 -16.15
CA ILE A 182 -10.52 -1.44 -16.40
C ILE A 182 -9.31 -1.58 -15.47
N ARG A 183 -9.25 -2.69 -14.75
CA ARG A 183 -8.05 -3.08 -13.98
C ARG A 183 -7.15 -3.89 -14.89
N TRP A 184 -6.05 -3.28 -15.34
CA TRP A 184 -5.09 -3.91 -16.22
C TRP A 184 -3.90 -4.45 -15.44
N TYR A 185 -3.83 -5.76 -15.29
CA TYR A 185 -2.73 -6.48 -14.64
C TYR A 185 -1.68 -6.83 -15.70
N GLN A 186 -0.84 -5.85 -16.02
CA GLN A 186 0.21 -5.99 -17.01
C GLN A 186 1.24 -7.03 -16.57
N GLU A 187 1.44 -8.10 -17.33
CA GLU A 187 2.26 -9.27 -16.95
C GLU A 187 1.89 -9.84 -15.57
N GLY A 188 0.62 -9.75 -15.19
CA GLY A 188 0.12 -10.14 -13.86
C GLY A 188 0.56 -9.22 -12.71
N LEU A 189 1.18 -8.07 -12.99
CA LEU A 189 1.64 -7.12 -11.98
C LEU A 189 0.50 -6.67 -11.07
N CYS A 190 0.69 -6.87 -9.76
CA CYS A 190 -0.19 -6.35 -8.74
C CYS A 190 0.57 -5.91 -7.49
N TYR A 191 -0.10 -5.10 -6.68
CA TYR A 191 0.38 -4.58 -5.43
C TYR A 191 -0.58 -4.95 -4.31
N TYR A 192 0.02 -5.29 -3.18
CA TYR A 192 -0.69 -5.46 -1.92
C TYR A 192 -0.09 -4.52 -0.90
N TYR A 193 -0.84 -4.20 0.14
CA TYR A 193 -0.31 -3.49 1.30
C TYR A 193 -0.68 -4.22 2.59
N TYR A 194 0.13 -4.00 3.62
CA TYR A 194 -0.14 -4.46 4.97
C TYR A 194 0.17 -3.33 5.96
N MET A 195 -0.82 -2.94 6.75
CA MET A 195 -0.64 -1.97 7.84
C MET A 195 0.07 -2.67 8.99
N ILE A 196 1.23 -2.13 9.41
CA ILE A 196 2.05 -2.80 10.41
C ILE A 196 1.32 -2.79 11.74
N ARG A 197 0.86 -3.98 12.15
CA ARG A 197 0.29 -4.22 13.46
C ARG A 197 1.39 -4.33 14.50
N HIS A 198 1.25 -3.62 15.61
CA HIS A 198 2.19 -3.62 16.72
C HIS A 198 1.87 -4.70 17.76
N ASP A 199 0.60 -4.94 18.05
CA ASP A 199 0.21 -6.00 19.00
C ASP A 199 -0.91 -6.88 18.46
N ASN A 200 -0.59 -8.16 18.24
CA ASN A 200 -1.52 -9.17 17.72
C ASN A 200 -2.59 -9.61 18.72
N THR A 201 -2.45 -9.29 20.01
CA THR A 201 -3.43 -9.64 21.04
C THR A 201 -4.61 -8.66 21.08
N LEU A 202 -4.46 -7.49 20.47
CA LEU A 202 -5.44 -6.39 20.49
C LEU A 202 -6.49 -6.50 19.38
N ASN A 203 -7.60 -7.18 19.65
CA ASN A 203 -8.59 -7.51 18.61
C ASN A 203 -9.70 -6.47 18.43
N ASP A 204 -9.95 -5.64 19.44
CA ASP A 204 -10.99 -4.62 19.37
C ASP A 204 -10.71 -3.61 18.25
N GLU A 205 -11.77 -3.05 17.67
CA GLU A 205 -11.67 -2.02 16.63
C GLU A 205 -10.99 -0.77 17.17
N MET A 206 -10.04 -0.25 16.40
CA MET A 206 -9.36 1.01 16.63
C MET A 206 -8.73 1.14 18.03
N VAL A 207 -8.46 0.02 18.71
CA VAL A 207 -7.89 0.05 20.06
C VAL A 207 -6.45 0.58 20.02
N PHE A 208 -6.12 1.39 21.02
CA PHE A 208 -4.81 2.04 21.15
C PHE A 208 -3.66 1.02 21.14
N GLY A 209 -2.62 1.31 20.37
CA GLY A 209 -1.43 0.46 20.26
C GLY A 209 -1.59 -0.77 19.37
N LYS A 210 -2.72 -0.91 18.66
CA LYS A 210 -2.93 -2.01 17.70
C LYS A 210 -2.03 -1.86 16.48
N TYR A 211 -1.98 -0.67 15.88
CA TYR A 211 -1.15 -0.37 14.70
C TYR A 211 -0.04 0.61 15.03
N GLY A 212 1.10 0.52 14.36
CA GLY A 212 2.20 1.48 14.49
C GLY A 212 3.58 0.84 14.54
N VAL A 213 4.59 1.66 14.28
CA VAL A 213 6.01 1.27 14.38
C VAL A 213 6.61 1.99 15.58
N VAL A 214 7.11 1.26 16.57
CA VAL A 214 7.73 1.79 17.78
C VAL A 214 9.25 1.59 17.67
N ARG A 215 10.05 2.59 18.02
CA ARG A 215 11.52 2.49 17.96
C ARG A 215 12.05 1.26 18.72
N ASN A 216 13.19 0.75 18.29
CA ASN A 216 13.87 -0.39 18.93
C ASN A 216 13.02 -1.68 18.95
N ASN A 217 12.10 -1.84 18.00
CA ASN A 217 11.36 -3.07 17.77
C ASN A 217 11.69 -3.64 16.39
N TRP A 218 11.75 -4.97 16.31
CA TRP A 218 11.86 -5.73 15.07
C TRP A 218 10.48 -6.32 14.73
N TYR A 219 9.96 -5.97 13.55
CA TYR A 219 8.70 -6.47 13.03
C TYR A 219 8.98 -7.56 11.98
N SER A 220 8.81 -8.81 12.36
CA SER A 220 8.91 -9.95 11.43
C SER A 220 7.54 -10.24 10.83
N LEU A 221 7.43 -10.14 9.51
CA LEU A 221 6.19 -10.30 8.76
C LEU A 221 6.27 -11.59 7.93
N THR A 222 5.34 -12.52 8.16
CA THR A 222 5.23 -13.77 7.38
C THR A 222 3.92 -13.75 6.59
N LEU A 223 4.02 -13.81 5.26
CA LEU A 223 2.86 -13.94 4.38
C LEU A 223 2.39 -15.40 4.35
N ASN A 224 1.17 -15.67 4.80
CA ASN A 224 0.61 -17.03 4.83
C ASN A 224 -0.31 -17.32 3.65
N SER A 225 -1.14 -16.35 3.28
CA SER A 225 -2.14 -16.52 2.23
C SER A 225 -2.42 -15.22 1.49
N VAL A 226 -2.86 -15.39 0.25
CA VAL A 226 -3.31 -14.31 -0.65
C VAL A 226 -4.74 -14.65 -1.04
N GLY A 227 -5.69 -13.75 -0.75
CA GLY A 227 -7.12 -14.00 -0.92
C GLY A 227 -7.65 -13.74 -2.34
N GLY A 228 -6.86 -13.08 -3.18
CA GLY A 228 -7.23 -12.67 -4.52
C GLY A 228 -6.18 -11.73 -5.11
N PRO A 229 -6.42 -11.18 -6.31
CA PRO A 229 -5.51 -10.23 -6.92
C PRO A 229 -5.44 -8.94 -6.08
N GLY A 230 -4.25 -8.36 -5.99
CA GLY A 230 -4.04 -7.02 -5.45
C GLY A 230 -4.54 -5.93 -6.42
N SER A 231 -4.10 -4.69 -6.20
CA SER A 231 -4.35 -3.58 -7.13
C SER A 231 -3.34 -3.60 -8.28
N PRO A 232 -3.72 -3.27 -9.52
CA PRO A 232 -2.76 -3.15 -10.62
C PRO A 232 -1.98 -1.81 -10.61
N TRP A 233 -2.22 -0.98 -9.61
CA TRP A 233 -1.55 0.29 -9.36
C TRP A 233 -0.98 0.33 -7.94
N TYR A 234 -0.03 1.24 -7.71
CA TYR A 234 0.58 1.40 -6.40
C TYR A 234 -0.45 1.96 -5.39
N PRO A 235 -0.54 1.40 -4.16
CA PRO A 235 -1.56 1.77 -3.16
C PRO A 235 -1.20 3.08 -2.46
N GLU A 236 -1.39 4.18 -3.19
CA GLU A 236 -1.16 5.56 -2.75
C GLU A 236 -2.33 6.04 -1.89
N ALA A 237 -2.08 6.43 -0.64
CA ALA A 237 -3.12 7.04 0.18
C ALA A 237 -3.65 8.33 -0.46
N ASN A 238 -2.76 9.20 -0.94
CA ASN A 238 -3.14 10.53 -1.46
C ASN A 238 -3.72 10.50 -2.88
N ASN A 239 -3.71 9.35 -3.54
CA ASN A 239 -4.24 9.16 -4.88
C ASN A 239 -4.79 7.73 -5.01
N PRO A 240 -5.84 7.42 -4.23
CA PRO A 240 -6.35 6.07 -4.13
C PRO A 240 -7.03 5.68 -5.45
N GLY A 241 -6.84 4.44 -5.87
CA GLY A 241 -7.57 3.88 -6.99
C GLY A 241 -8.95 3.35 -6.59
N PRO A 242 -9.70 2.80 -7.56
CA PRO A 242 -11.04 2.28 -7.31
C PRO A 242 -11.01 1.05 -6.41
N GLY A 243 -11.69 1.14 -5.27
CA GLY A 243 -11.73 0.10 -4.24
C GLY A 243 -10.58 0.13 -3.23
N ASP A 244 -9.65 1.08 -3.34
CA ASP A 244 -8.69 1.35 -2.25
C ASP A 244 -9.42 2.08 -1.09
N PRO A 245 -8.91 2.03 0.15
CA PRO A 245 -9.42 2.88 1.24
C PRO A 245 -9.14 4.38 0.98
N ASP A 246 -9.93 5.27 1.58
CA ASP A 246 -9.60 6.68 1.74
C ASP A 246 -8.53 6.87 2.84
N PRO A 247 -7.63 7.85 2.75
CA PRO A 247 -6.71 8.20 3.84
C PRO A 247 -7.35 8.32 5.22
N LYS A 248 -8.61 8.76 5.27
CA LYS A 248 -9.34 8.99 6.52
C LYS A 248 -10.14 7.78 7.00
N ASP A 249 -10.15 6.70 6.23
CA ASP A 249 -10.84 5.49 6.64
C ASP A 249 -10.08 4.83 7.81
N PRO A 250 -10.79 4.31 8.83
CA PRO A 250 -10.20 3.46 9.86
C PRO A 250 -9.44 2.28 9.25
N ILE A 251 -8.26 1.94 9.79
CA ILE A 251 -7.47 0.81 9.28
C ILE A 251 -8.24 -0.52 9.36
N ASP A 252 -9.06 -0.69 10.40
CA ASP A 252 -9.84 -1.92 10.63
C ASP A 252 -10.98 -2.13 9.62
N GLU A 253 -11.41 -1.08 8.92
CA GLU A 253 -12.44 -1.16 7.87
C GLU A 253 -11.86 -1.51 6.48
N ALA A 254 -10.53 -1.45 6.32
CA ALA A 254 -9.88 -1.74 5.05
C ALA A 254 -10.00 -3.23 4.69
N ALA A 255 -10.52 -3.52 3.50
CA ALA A 255 -10.65 -4.88 3.00
C ALA A 255 -9.28 -5.58 2.92
N GLY A 256 -9.11 -6.67 3.66
CA GLY A 256 -7.87 -7.45 3.70
C GLY A 256 -7.72 -8.35 2.48
N TYR A 257 -6.73 -8.08 1.63
CA TYR A 257 -6.34 -8.95 0.52
C TYR A 257 -5.32 -10.04 0.91
N LEU A 258 -4.66 -9.87 2.07
CA LEU A 258 -3.56 -10.71 2.53
C LEU A 258 -3.85 -11.30 3.92
N GLY A 259 -3.46 -12.58 4.12
CA GLY A 259 -3.31 -13.18 5.43
C GLY A 259 -1.84 -13.16 5.86
N ILE A 260 -1.46 -12.22 6.74
CA ILE A 260 -0.09 -12.07 7.26
C ILE A 260 -0.06 -12.37 8.77
N THR A 261 0.92 -13.16 9.21
CA THR A 261 1.28 -13.29 10.62
C THR A 261 2.42 -12.34 10.94
N VAL A 262 2.24 -11.53 11.99
CA VAL A 262 3.29 -10.65 12.52
C VAL A 262 3.90 -11.30 13.74
N SER A 263 5.22 -11.20 13.90
CA SER A 263 5.90 -11.46 15.16
C SER A 263 6.71 -10.23 15.52
N VAL A 264 6.42 -9.62 16.68
CA VAL A 264 7.13 -8.45 17.19
C VAL A 264 8.13 -8.89 18.24
N ALA A 265 9.41 -8.58 18.01
CA ALA A 265 10.51 -8.90 18.91
C ALA A 265 11.27 -7.62 19.27
N PRO A 266 11.88 -7.53 20.47
CA PRO A 266 12.75 -6.40 20.80
C PRO A 266 13.96 -6.38 19.87
N TRP A 267 14.41 -5.19 19.46
CA TRP A 267 15.71 -5.06 18.82
C TRP A 267 16.79 -5.21 19.89
N ILE A 268 17.48 -6.35 19.86
CA ILE A 268 18.58 -6.66 20.78
C ILE A 268 19.86 -6.02 20.22
N VAL A 269 20.44 -5.08 20.96
CA VAL A 269 21.78 -4.53 20.72
C VAL A 269 22.77 -5.38 21.51
N TRP A 270 23.85 -5.81 20.85
CA TRP A 270 25.01 -6.39 21.54
C TRP A 270 25.95 -5.24 21.91
N GLU A 271 26.24 -5.08 23.20
CA GLU A 271 27.22 -4.12 23.69
C GLU A 271 28.63 -4.68 23.43
N ASN A 272 29.45 -3.92 22.69
CA ASN A 272 30.89 -4.01 22.84
C ASN A 272 31.30 -2.88 23.80
N GLU A 273 32.12 -3.21 24.81
CA GLU A 273 32.73 -2.21 25.68
C GLU A 273 33.45 -1.16 24.81
N ILE A 274 33.04 0.10 24.96
CA ILE A 274 33.86 1.23 24.56
C ILE A 274 34.62 1.65 25.81
N ASP A 275 35.86 1.16 25.94
CA ASP A 275 36.80 1.75 26.89
C ASP A 275 37.14 3.18 26.41
N ILE A 276 37.02 4.16 27.32
CA ILE A 276 37.50 5.54 27.13
C ILE A 276 39.00 5.60 27.42
#